data_AF-A0A7S3L8F6-F1
#
_entry.id   AF-A0A7S3L8F6-F1
#
_cell.length_a   1.000
_cell.length_b   1.000
_cell.length_c   1.000
_cell.angle_alpha   90.00
_cell.angle_beta   90.00
_cell.angle_gamma   90.00
#
_symmetry.space_group_name_H-M   'P 1'
#
loop_
_entity.id
_entity.type
_entity.pdbx_description
1 polymer ?
#
loop_
_entity_poly.entity_id
_entity_poly.type
_entity_poly.pdbx_seq_one_letter_code
_entity_poly.pdbx_strand_id
1 'polypeptide(L)'
;VEFLYVSLDENQENYDRFIKTHPWPSIPWEMEETRQKLTKLLHDPLKKPYGGASVVVLHTGVSSATYIMNRDAEPVLTRTHDETGQAFPWGVSPAETCCAAGTALIMCSIL
;
A
#
# COMPACT_ATOMS: atom_id res chain seq x y z
N VAL A 1 14.63 -4.47 -4.84
CA VAL A 1 13.38 -3.75 -4.47
C VAL A 1 13.81 -2.36 -4.05
N GLU A 2 13.06 -1.34 -4.45
CA GLU A 2 13.29 0.04 -4.04
C GLU A 2 12.05 0.54 -3.31
N PHE A 3 12.25 1.39 -2.31
CA PHE A 3 11.18 2.01 -1.54
C PHE A 3 11.10 3.48 -1.93
N LEU A 4 9.91 3.96 -2.24
CA LEU A 4 9.66 5.38 -2.47
C LEU A 4 8.72 5.89 -1.40
N TYR A 5 9.16 6.89 -0.65
CA TYR A 5 8.33 7.53 0.35
C TYR A 5 7.45 8.62 -0.28
N VAL A 6 6.14 8.49 -0.06
CA VAL A 6 5.14 9.51 -0.40
C VAL A 6 4.57 10.02 0.92
N SER A 7 4.92 11.25 1.27
CA SER A 7 4.43 11.86 2.50
C SER A 7 2.95 12.23 2.40
N LEU A 8 2.23 11.95 3.48
CA LEU A 8 0.86 12.38 3.75
C LEU A 8 0.82 13.52 4.78
N ASP A 9 1.99 14.04 5.17
CA ASP A 9 2.09 15.07 6.19
C ASP A 9 1.51 16.40 5.70
N GLU A 10 0.94 17.15 6.64
CA GLU A 10 0.38 18.48 6.39
C GLU A 10 1.45 19.58 6.47
N ASN A 11 2.64 19.28 7.02
CA ASN A 11 3.71 20.25 7.21
C ASN A 11 5.10 19.70 6.85
N GLN A 12 5.98 20.61 6.43
CA GLN A 12 7.34 20.30 6.01
C GLN A 12 8.23 19.79 7.14
N GLU A 13 8.00 20.23 8.38
CA GLU A 13 8.83 19.81 9.52
C GLU A 13 8.72 18.29 9.78
N ASN A 14 7.50 17.75 9.70
CA ASN A 14 7.24 16.32 9.86
C ASN A 14 7.88 15.52 8.71
N TYR A 15 7.74 16.01 7.47
CA TYR A 15 8.40 15.43 6.30
C TYR A 15 9.92 15.39 6.47
N ASP A 16 10.55 16.52 6.80
CA ASP A 16 11.99 16.65 6.97
C ASP A 16 12.52 15.73 8.08
N ARG A 17 11.75 15.60 9.16
CA ARG A 17 12.06 14.69 10.26
C ARG A 17 12.04 13.23 9.80
N PHE A 18 11.05 12.84 9.00
CA PHE A 18 10.90 11.47 8.51
C PHE A 18 12.02 11.09 7.55
N ILE A 19 12.35 11.95 6.59
CA ILE A 19 13.40 11.65 5.59
C ILE A 19 14.81 11.67 6.20
N LYS A 20 15.01 12.36 7.33
CA LYS A 20 16.30 12.34 8.05
C LYS A 20 16.53 11.02 8.79
N THR A 21 15.47 10.34 9.19
CA THR A 21 15.56 9.07 9.95
C THR A 21 15.49 7.83 9.06
N HIS A 22 15.02 7.97 7.81
CA HIS A 22 14.86 6.85 6.88
C HIS A 22 15.73 7.04 5.62
N PRO A 23 16.44 6.00 5.16
CA PRO A 23 17.35 6.12 4.01
C PRO A 23 16.63 6.07 2.64
N TRP A 24 15.30 6.12 2.61
CA TRP A 24 14.52 5.91 1.39
C TRP A 24 14.43 7.20 0.57
N PRO A 25 14.47 7.11 -0.77
CA PRO A 25 14.13 8.25 -1.60
C PRO A 25 12.68 8.67 -1.35
N SER A 26 12.44 9.97 -1.37
CA SER A 26 11.14 10.57 -1.14
C SER A 26 10.75 11.44 -2.34
N ILE A 27 9.44 11.64 -2.51
CA ILE A 27 8.97 12.71 -3.38
C ILE A 27 9.29 14.05 -2.72
N PRO A 28 9.96 14.99 -3.42
CA PRO A 28 10.33 16.30 -2.88
C PRO A 28 9.13 17.05 -2.28
N TRP A 29 9.39 17.89 -1.27
CA TRP A 29 8.29 18.55 -0.56
C TRP A 29 7.48 19.49 -1.47
N GLU A 30 8.14 20.06 -2.46
CA GLU A 30 7.61 21.06 -3.40
C GLU A 30 6.68 20.43 -4.45
N MET A 31 6.75 19.11 -4.65
CA MET A 31 5.94 18.38 -5.64
C MET A 31 4.56 18.01 -5.07
N GLU A 32 3.86 18.98 -4.49
CA GLU A 32 2.59 18.77 -3.80
C GLU A 32 1.54 18.10 -4.70
N GLU A 33 1.38 18.58 -5.94
CA GLU A 33 0.43 17.99 -6.89
C GLU A 33 0.67 16.50 -7.12
N THR A 34 1.94 16.10 -7.26
CA THR A 34 2.30 14.70 -7.52
C THR A 34 1.98 13.84 -6.30
N ARG A 35 2.28 14.33 -5.09
CA ARG A 35 1.90 13.62 -3.85
C ARG A 35 0.39 13.48 -3.74
N GLN A 36 -0.36 14.57 -3.90
CA GLN A 36 -1.83 14.54 -3.83
C GLN A 36 -2.44 13.59 -4.87
N LYS A 37 -1.91 13.57 -6.11
CA LYS A 37 -2.35 12.63 -7.14
C LYS A 37 -2.09 11.17 -6.72
N LEU A 38 -0.92 10.87 -6.17
CA LEU A 38 -0.59 9.53 -5.68
C LEU A 38 -1.44 9.12 -4.48
N THR A 39 -1.69 10.02 -3.54
CA THR A 39 -2.59 9.80 -2.40
C THR A 39 -3.99 9.45 -2.88
N LYS A 40 -4.55 10.23 -3.81
CA LYS A 40 -5.88 9.96 -4.40
C LYS A 40 -5.96 8.63 -5.13
N LEU A 41 -4.89 8.22 -5.81
CA LEU A 41 -4.87 7.00 -6.62
C LEU A 41 -4.62 5.74 -5.78
N LEU A 42 -3.77 5.83 -4.76
CA LEU A 42 -3.23 4.66 -4.06
C LEU A 42 -3.66 4.57 -2.59
N HIS A 43 -3.84 5.70 -1.90
CA HIS A 43 -4.13 5.73 -0.47
C HIS A 43 -5.63 5.92 -0.17
N ASP A 44 -6.26 6.95 -0.73
CA ASP A 44 -7.68 7.29 -0.47
C ASP A 44 -8.66 6.10 -0.69
N PRO A 45 -8.48 5.23 -1.72
CA PRO A 45 -9.36 4.08 -1.92
C PRO A 45 -9.32 3.05 -0.79
N LEU A 46 -8.24 3.03 0.01
CA LEU A 46 -8.09 2.10 1.13
C LEU A 46 -8.97 2.47 2.33
N LYS A 47 -9.47 3.72 2.40
CA LYS A 47 -10.30 4.22 3.51
C LYS A 47 -9.71 3.91 4.89
N LYS A 48 -8.38 4.03 5.02
CA LYS A 48 -7.69 3.83 6.30
C LYS A 48 -8.11 4.90 7.31
N PRO A 49 -8.10 4.59 8.62
CA PRO A 49 -8.28 5.61 9.64
C PRO A 49 -7.18 6.67 9.54
N TYR A 50 -7.48 7.89 9.99
CA TYR A 50 -6.52 8.99 9.99
C TYR A 50 -5.19 8.58 10.66
N GLY A 51 -4.08 8.89 10.01
CA GLY A 51 -2.74 8.50 10.47
C GLY A 51 -2.31 7.07 10.11
N GLY A 52 -3.13 6.31 9.39
CA GLY A 52 -2.75 4.98 8.90
C GLY A 52 -1.73 5.06 7.76
N ALA A 53 -0.59 4.38 7.90
CA ALA A 53 0.35 4.20 6.79
C ALA A 53 -0.19 3.20 5.76
N SER A 54 0.25 3.28 4.50
CA SER A 54 -0.08 2.30 3.45
C SER A 54 1.18 1.95 2.65
N VAL A 55 1.32 0.67 2.29
CA VAL A 55 2.44 0.18 1.49
C VAL A 55 1.88 -0.45 0.21
N VAL A 56 2.15 0.17 -0.93
CA VAL A 56 1.69 -0.33 -2.24
C VAL A 56 2.88 -0.97 -2.95
N VAL A 57 2.70 -2.18 -3.45
CA VAL A 57 3.74 -2.89 -4.21
C VAL A 57 3.46 -2.79 -5.69
N LEU A 58 4.39 -2.17 -6.40
CA LEU A 58 4.34 -1.99 -7.86
C LEU A 58 5.39 -2.87 -8.52
N HIS A 59 5.07 -3.38 -9.71
CA HIS A 59 6.04 -3.98 -10.60
C HIS A 59 6.31 -3.03 -11.76
N THR A 60 7.56 -2.61 -11.92
CA THR A 60 8.03 -1.86 -13.08
C THR A 60 8.68 -2.86 -14.04
N GLY A 61 7.94 -3.29 -15.07
CA GLY A 61 8.47 -4.22 -16.07
C GLY A 61 9.46 -3.57 -17.03
N VAL A 62 10.25 -4.41 -17.73
CA VAL A 62 11.25 -3.99 -18.74
C VAL A 62 10.63 -3.22 -19.93
N SER A 63 9.30 -3.31 -20.13
CA SER A 63 8.56 -2.73 -21.26
C SER A 63 7.77 -1.45 -20.93
N SER A 64 8.12 -0.72 -19.85
CA SER A 64 7.42 0.51 -19.40
C SER A 64 6.00 0.29 -18.84
N ALA A 65 5.48 -0.93 -18.86
CA ALA A 65 4.20 -1.26 -18.23
C ALA A 65 4.41 -1.39 -16.71
N THR A 66 3.79 -0.48 -15.96
CA THR A 66 3.70 -0.56 -14.50
C THR A 66 2.37 -1.20 -14.12
N TYR A 67 2.39 -2.23 -13.27
CA TYR A 67 1.17 -2.81 -12.70
C TYR A 67 1.27 -2.93 -11.18
N ILE A 68 0.12 -2.86 -10.52
CA ILE A 68 0.02 -2.95 -9.06
C ILE A 68 -0.03 -4.44 -8.69
N MET A 69 0.97 -4.92 -7.95
CA MET A 69 0.98 -6.28 -7.40
C MET A 69 0.14 -6.39 -6.13
N ASN A 70 0.26 -5.40 -5.25
CA ASN A 70 -0.44 -5.36 -3.97
C ASN A 70 -0.83 -3.91 -3.67
N ARG A 71 -2.11 -3.69 -3.34
CA ARG A 71 -2.64 -2.36 -3.02
C ARG A 71 -2.38 -1.94 -1.58
N ASP A 72 -2.18 -2.90 -0.67
CA ASP A 72 -1.88 -2.59 0.72
C ASP A 72 -1.18 -3.77 1.44
N ALA A 73 0.15 -3.72 1.46
CA ALA A 73 1.02 -4.67 2.15
C ALA A 73 1.20 -4.35 3.65
N GLU A 74 0.84 -3.14 4.10
CA GLU A 74 1.12 -2.67 5.46
C GLU A 74 0.49 -3.59 6.53
N PRO A 75 -0.78 -4.04 6.45
CA PRO A 75 -1.36 -4.90 7.47
C PRO A 75 -0.64 -6.25 7.61
N VAL A 76 -0.14 -6.80 6.51
CA VAL A 76 0.62 -8.05 6.52
C VAL A 76 1.97 -7.82 7.17
N LEU A 77 2.70 -6.78 6.77
CA LEU A 77 3.99 -6.40 7.35
C LEU A 77 3.89 -6.18 8.86
N THR A 78 2.89 -5.43 9.31
CA THR A 78 2.65 -5.14 10.74
C THR A 78 2.31 -6.41 11.52
N ARG A 79 1.56 -7.36 10.93
CA ARG A 79 1.17 -8.61 11.60
C ARG A 79 2.28 -9.65 11.62
N THR A 80 3.04 -9.79 10.54
CA THR A 80 4.01 -10.88 10.38
C THR A 80 5.41 -10.50 10.80
N HIS A 81 5.73 -9.19 10.88
CA HIS A 81 7.08 -8.69 11.11
C HIS A 81 8.11 -9.38 10.20
N ASP A 82 7.78 -9.51 8.90
CA ASP A 82 8.66 -10.20 7.94
C ASP A 82 9.88 -9.34 7.58
N GLU A 83 10.90 -9.40 8.44
CA GLU A 83 12.19 -8.73 8.24
C GLU A 83 12.99 -9.33 7.07
N THR A 84 12.71 -10.59 6.73
CA THR A 84 13.44 -11.34 5.69
C THR A 84 12.90 -11.10 4.29
N GLY A 85 11.67 -10.60 4.17
CA GLY A 85 10.95 -10.45 2.90
C GLY A 85 10.54 -11.78 2.27
N GLN A 86 10.48 -12.89 3.02
CA GLN A 86 10.10 -14.20 2.48
C GLN A 86 8.66 -14.22 1.95
N ALA A 87 7.79 -13.39 2.50
CA ALA A 87 6.40 -13.29 2.08
C ALA A 87 6.16 -12.22 1.00
N PHE A 88 7.22 -11.55 0.50
CA PHE A 88 7.10 -10.55 -0.57
C PHE A 88 6.37 -11.14 -1.80
N PRO A 89 5.38 -10.46 -2.42
CA PRO A 89 4.97 -9.05 -2.28
C PRO A 89 3.92 -8.77 -1.18
N TRP A 90 3.83 -9.64 -0.17
CA TRP A 90 2.95 -9.54 0.99
C TRP A 90 1.46 -9.43 0.63
N GLY A 91 1.08 -10.00 -0.51
CA GLY A 91 -0.32 -10.10 -0.94
C GLY A 91 -1.00 -11.30 -0.32
N VAL A 92 -2.34 -11.28 -0.27
CA VAL A 92 -3.12 -12.50 -0.02
C VAL A 92 -2.76 -13.53 -1.10
N SER A 93 -2.41 -14.75 -0.69
CA SER A 93 -2.25 -15.82 -1.68
C SER A 93 -3.59 -16.00 -2.40
N PRO A 94 -3.61 -16.44 -3.68
CA PRO A 94 -4.87 -16.75 -4.37
C PRO A 94 -5.79 -17.70 -3.57
N ALA A 95 -5.22 -18.53 -2.69
CA ALA A 95 -5.96 -19.41 -1.80
C ALA A 95 -6.74 -18.66 -0.70
N GLU A 96 -6.22 -17.56 -0.16
CA GLU A 96 -6.89 -16.78 0.89
C GLU A 96 -8.04 -15.93 0.33
N THR A 97 -7.92 -15.46 -0.91
CA THR A 97 -9.00 -14.76 -1.62
C THR A 97 -10.19 -15.69 -1.91
N CYS A 98 -9.93 -16.99 -2.13
CA CYS A 98 -10.98 -17.97 -2.40
C CYS A 98 -11.82 -18.30 -1.15
N CYS A 99 -11.24 -18.19 0.06
CA CYS A 99 -11.95 -18.43 1.32
C CYS A 99 -12.88 -17.27 1.72
N ALA A 100 -12.59 -16.03 1.31
CA ALA A 100 -13.43 -14.87 1.60
C ALA A 100 -14.63 -14.71 0.65
N ALA A 101 -14.61 -15.34 -0.52
CA ALA A 101 -15.73 -15.36 -1.47
C ALA A 101 -16.80 -16.45 -1.15
N GLY A 102 -16.57 -17.25 -0.10
CA GLY A 102 -17.38 -18.42 0.25
C GLY A 102 -18.56 -18.19 1.21
N THR A 103 -18.97 -16.96 1.50
CA THR A 103 -20.13 -16.68 2.36
C THR A 103 -21.15 -15.75 1.69
N ALA A 104 -21.59 -16.13 0.49
CA ALA A 104 -22.88 -15.72 -0.03
C ALA A 104 -23.79 -16.96 -0.07
N LEU A 105 -24.25 -17.40 1.11
CA LEU A 105 -25.35 -18.34 1.22
C LEU A 105 -26.64 -17.61 0.80
N ILE A 106 -26.96 -17.68 -0.49
CA ILE A 106 -28.31 -17.41 -0.99
C ILE A 106 -29.19 -18.55 -0.48
N MET A 107 -29.84 -18.36 0.67
CA MET A 107 -30.96 -19.20 1.08
C MET A 107 -32.21 -18.68 0.37
N CYS A 108 -32.38 -19.06 -0.91
CA CYS A 108 -33.70 -19.09 -1.51
C CYS A 108 -34.42 -20.32 -0.97
N SER A 109 -35.12 -20.18 0.16
CA SER A 109 -36.18 -21.12 0.52
C SER A 109 -37.44 -20.69 -0.21
N ILE A 110 -37.72 -21.36 -1.33
CA ILE A 110 -39.08 -21.52 -1.83
C ILE A 110 -39.66 -22.71 -1.05
N LEU A 111 -40.64 -22.42 -0.18
CA LEU A 111 -41.90 -23.13 -0.01
C LEU A 111 -42.80 -22.28 0.91
#